data_AF-A0A8H7T304-F1
#
_entry.id   AF-A0A8H7T304-F1
#
_cell.length_a   1.000
_cell.length_b   1.000
_cell.length_c   1.000
_cell.angle_alpha   90.00
_cell.angle_beta   90.00
_cell.angle_gamma   90.00
#
_symmetry.space_group_name_H-M   'P 1'
#
loop_
_entity.id
_entity.type
_entity.pdbx_description
1 polymer ?
#
loop_
_entity_poly.entity_id
_entity_poly.type
_entity_poly.pdbx_seq_one_letter_code
_entity_poly.pdbx_strand_id
1 'polypeptide(L)'
;MSVQIIEKFTGDEITEDMLVSAAELFSLNYGVWGPLAAEKMGKFAKQAARVKMSSKKLREQVLPPGADNVYIRVNIDGELAGNVFGTRWIYDGRPMLWITQLVVSSAHRNQGLAKKLLEELREKERGFGILSSHPFAILAVLRVFGRGPEDVNLEMTKMHAKSLMMSCPVEYVQTAKLRGSLFSQDGKEDVGGAISCADTEFWVDHEEPLEALKIVREKGIVWPFGNLPDGHEFLILVKAKVEQGRGEHQTSDF
;
A
#
# COMPACT_ATOMS: atom_id res chain seq x y z
N MET A 1 -26.87 6.11 16.29
CA MET A 1 -25.43 6.29 15.98
C MET A 1 -24.91 4.91 15.64
N SER A 2 -24.20 4.75 14.52
CA SER A 2 -23.56 3.47 14.21
C SER A 2 -22.41 3.21 15.16
N VAL A 3 -22.24 1.96 15.59
CA VAL A 3 -21.17 1.58 16.51
C VAL A 3 -19.94 1.24 15.68
N GLN A 4 -18.87 2.03 15.86
CA GLN A 4 -17.58 1.79 15.21
C GLN A 4 -16.60 1.19 16.21
N ILE A 5 -16.02 0.04 15.88
CA ILE A 5 -15.02 -0.66 16.70
C ILE A 5 -13.75 -0.86 15.86
N ILE A 6 -12.60 -0.45 16.40
CA ILE A 6 -11.29 -0.72 15.80
C ILE A 6 -10.53 -1.68 16.70
N GLU A 7 -9.94 -2.72 16.10
CA GLU A 7 -9.20 -3.75 16.81
C GLU A 7 -7.86 -4.01 16.09
N LYS A 8 -6.85 -4.39 16.87
CA LYS A 8 -5.49 -4.66 16.41
C LYS A 8 -5.05 -6.04 16.89
N PHE A 9 -4.41 -6.78 16.01
CA PHE A 9 -3.94 -8.16 16.21
C PHE A 9 -2.53 -8.31 15.64
N THR A 10 -1.73 -9.16 16.27
CA THR A 10 -0.33 -9.42 15.90
C THR A 10 -0.02 -10.91 15.91
N GLY A 11 0.87 -11.36 15.01
CA GLY A 11 1.35 -12.74 14.99
C GLY A 11 0.22 -13.78 15.05
N ASP A 12 0.24 -14.62 16.08
CA ASP A 12 -0.72 -15.72 16.28
C ASP A 12 -2.13 -15.27 16.67
N GLU A 13 -2.33 -13.99 17.03
CA GLU A 13 -3.67 -13.42 17.27
C GLU A 13 -4.47 -13.29 15.97
N ILE A 14 -3.80 -13.34 14.81
CA ILE A 14 -4.43 -13.26 13.49
C ILE A 14 -4.99 -14.64 13.10
N THR A 15 -6.26 -14.85 13.42
CA THR A 15 -6.94 -16.14 13.23
C THR A 15 -7.34 -16.39 11.78
N GLU A 16 -7.62 -17.65 11.43
CA GLU A 16 -8.11 -18.01 10.09
C GLU A 16 -9.45 -17.33 9.74
N ASP A 17 -10.38 -17.23 10.70
CA ASP A 17 -11.66 -16.54 10.49
C ASP A 17 -11.46 -15.06 10.11
N MET A 18 -10.48 -14.39 10.72
CA MET A 18 -10.13 -13.01 10.34
C MET A 18 -9.62 -12.93 8.91
N LEU A 19 -8.82 -13.91 8.46
CA LEU A 19 -8.31 -13.96 7.10
C LEU A 19 -9.42 -14.25 6.09
N VAL A 20 -10.39 -15.11 6.44
CA VAL A 20 -11.57 -15.37 5.61
C VAL A 20 -12.35 -14.07 5.41
N SER A 21 -12.69 -13.35 6.49
CA SER A 21 -13.43 -12.08 6.37
C SER A 21 -12.65 -11.01 5.59
N ALA A 22 -11.33 -10.89 5.80
CA ALA A 22 -10.49 -9.95 5.06
C ALA A 22 -10.39 -10.30 3.57
N ALA A 23 -10.27 -11.59 3.24
CA ALA A 23 -10.23 -12.08 1.87
C ALA A 23 -11.57 -11.86 1.13
N GLU A 24 -12.69 -12.02 1.82
CA GLU A 24 -14.01 -11.69 1.32
C GLU A 24 -14.14 -10.18 1.05
N LEU A 25 -13.77 -9.34 2.01
CA LEU A 25 -13.80 -7.89 1.86
C LEU A 25 -12.97 -7.45 0.64
N PHE A 26 -11.74 -7.96 0.52
CA PHE A 26 -10.87 -7.72 -0.63
C PHE A 26 -11.56 -8.13 -1.94
N SER A 27 -12.10 -9.35 -1.98
CA SER A 27 -12.71 -9.93 -3.19
C SER A 27 -13.96 -9.19 -3.67
N LEU A 28 -14.58 -8.40 -2.80
CA LEU A 28 -15.74 -7.57 -3.09
C LEU A 28 -15.36 -6.14 -3.49
N ASN A 29 -14.25 -5.61 -2.94
CA ASN A 29 -13.99 -4.16 -2.96
C ASN A 29 -12.67 -3.74 -3.62
N TYR A 30 -11.73 -4.64 -3.88
CA TYR A 30 -10.39 -4.22 -4.30
C TYR A 30 -10.35 -3.74 -5.75
N GLY A 31 -10.86 -4.54 -6.69
CA GLY A 31 -10.81 -4.19 -8.10
C GLY A 31 -11.34 -5.30 -9.01
N VAL A 32 -11.19 -5.09 -10.31
CA VAL A 32 -11.48 -6.06 -11.37
C VAL A 32 -10.24 -6.27 -12.23
N TRP A 33 -10.18 -7.38 -12.95
CA TRP A 33 -9.09 -7.66 -13.88
C TRP A 33 -9.17 -6.78 -15.14
N GLY A 34 -8.03 -6.24 -15.55
CA GLY A 34 -7.90 -5.43 -16.75
C GLY A 34 -7.89 -6.25 -18.04
N PRO A 35 -7.84 -5.59 -19.21
CA PRO A 35 -7.92 -6.25 -20.51
C PRO A 35 -6.80 -7.26 -20.78
N LEU A 36 -5.60 -7.01 -20.26
CA LEU A 36 -4.42 -7.85 -20.47
C LEU A 36 -4.29 -9.01 -19.48
N ALA A 37 -5.14 -9.05 -18.44
CA ALA A 37 -4.97 -9.98 -17.33
C ALA A 37 -5.11 -11.45 -17.75
N ALA A 38 -6.06 -11.76 -18.63
CA ALA A 38 -6.27 -13.13 -19.10
C ALA A 38 -5.09 -13.67 -19.92
N GLU A 39 -4.41 -12.79 -20.67
CA GLU A 39 -3.20 -13.12 -21.43
C GLU A 39 -2.01 -13.34 -20.49
N LYS A 40 -1.82 -12.45 -19.51
CA LYS A 40 -0.62 -12.42 -18.65
C LYS A 40 -0.69 -13.37 -17.46
N MET A 41 -1.88 -13.59 -16.92
CA MET A 41 -2.11 -14.39 -15.71
C MET A 41 -2.89 -15.68 -15.99
N GLY A 42 -3.55 -15.78 -17.15
CA GLY A 42 -4.33 -16.95 -17.57
C GLY A 42 -5.83 -16.79 -17.38
N LYS A 43 -6.58 -17.82 -17.78
CA LYS A 43 -8.05 -17.77 -17.96
C LYS A 43 -8.86 -17.43 -16.71
N PHE A 44 -8.30 -17.59 -15.51
CA PHE A 44 -8.99 -17.19 -14.27
C PHE A 44 -9.11 -15.67 -14.13
N ALA A 45 -8.20 -14.91 -14.74
CA ALA A 45 -8.17 -13.45 -14.70
C ALA A 45 -9.01 -12.85 -15.84
N LYS A 46 -10.27 -13.26 -15.93
CA LYS A 46 -11.19 -12.79 -16.96
C LYS A 46 -11.42 -11.28 -16.78
N GLN A 47 -11.27 -10.52 -17.87
CA GLN A 47 -11.52 -9.07 -17.88
C GLN A 47 -12.86 -8.72 -17.22
N ALA A 48 -12.87 -7.64 -16.43
CA ALA A 48 -13.99 -7.14 -15.64
C ALA A 48 -14.52 -8.10 -14.54
N ALA A 49 -13.98 -9.31 -14.42
CA ALA A 49 -14.26 -10.15 -13.26
C ALA A 49 -13.54 -9.60 -12.03
N ARG A 50 -14.17 -9.73 -10.86
CA ARG A 50 -13.56 -9.34 -9.58
C ARG A 50 -12.27 -10.11 -9.33
N VAL A 51 -11.24 -9.39 -8.88
CA VAL A 51 -10.04 -10.01 -8.31
C VAL A 51 -10.47 -10.80 -7.08
N LYS A 52 -10.22 -12.11 -7.08
CA LYS A 52 -10.54 -12.98 -5.94
C LYS A 52 -9.32 -13.28 -5.10
N MET A 53 -9.51 -13.26 -3.80
CA MET A 53 -8.55 -13.61 -2.78
C MET A 53 -9.16 -14.69 -1.91
N SER A 54 -8.42 -15.78 -1.68
CA SER A 54 -8.76 -16.77 -0.64
C SER A 54 -7.97 -16.46 0.62
N SER A 55 -8.42 -16.93 1.78
CA SER A 55 -7.67 -16.79 3.04
C SER A 55 -6.26 -17.40 2.93
N LYS A 56 -6.14 -18.56 2.25
CA LYS A 56 -4.84 -19.18 1.95
C LYS A 56 -3.91 -18.27 1.15
N LYS A 57 -4.39 -17.71 0.03
CA LYS A 57 -3.59 -16.82 -0.82
C LYS A 57 -3.24 -15.53 -0.07
N LEU A 58 -4.18 -15.00 0.72
CA LEU A 58 -3.94 -13.84 1.57
C LEU A 58 -2.82 -14.14 2.58
N ARG A 59 -2.89 -15.27 3.29
CA ARG A 59 -1.84 -15.68 4.22
C ARG A 59 -0.47 -15.77 3.53
N GLU A 60 -0.41 -16.43 2.38
CA GLU A 60 0.84 -16.61 1.63
C GLU A 60 1.43 -15.29 1.11
N GLN A 61 0.59 -14.36 0.63
CA GLN A 61 1.07 -13.14 -0.05
C GLN A 61 1.16 -11.91 0.86
N VAL A 62 0.40 -11.87 1.95
CA VAL A 62 0.23 -10.68 2.80
C VAL A 62 0.87 -10.88 4.19
N LEU A 63 1.04 -12.13 4.63
CA LEU A 63 1.54 -12.51 5.95
C LEU A 63 2.74 -13.45 5.85
N PRO A 64 3.92 -12.97 5.43
CA PRO A 64 5.10 -13.82 5.32
C PRO A 64 5.38 -14.55 6.64
N PRO A 65 5.64 -15.86 6.60
CA PRO A 65 5.78 -16.68 7.79
C PRO A 65 7.01 -16.25 8.60
N GLY A 66 6.86 -16.13 9.91
CA GLY A 66 7.93 -15.73 10.83
C GLY A 66 8.27 -14.24 10.82
N ALA A 67 7.59 -13.42 10.02
CA ALA A 67 7.71 -11.96 10.08
C ALA A 67 6.83 -11.35 11.20
N ASP A 68 7.18 -10.15 11.63
CA ASP A 68 6.35 -9.35 12.54
C ASP A 68 5.18 -8.75 11.75
N ASN A 69 4.07 -9.48 11.72
CA ASN A 69 2.87 -9.11 11.00
C ASN A 69 1.83 -8.50 11.96
N VAL A 70 1.15 -7.47 11.48
CA VAL A 70 0.08 -6.76 12.18
C VAL A 70 -1.16 -6.68 11.29
N TYR A 71 -2.31 -6.87 11.91
CA TYR A 71 -3.62 -6.76 11.30
C TYR A 71 -4.48 -5.80 12.12
N ILE A 72 -5.08 -4.82 11.45
CA ILE A 72 -6.02 -3.90 12.08
C ILE A 72 -7.30 -3.91 11.27
N ARG A 73 -8.44 -4.01 11.96
CA ARG A 73 -9.75 -3.99 11.33
C ARG A 73 -10.65 -2.94 11.96
N VAL A 74 -11.60 -2.46 11.17
CA VAL A 74 -12.70 -1.63 11.65
C VAL A 74 -14.02 -2.30 11.31
N ASN A 75 -14.84 -2.51 12.34
CA ASN A 75 -16.21 -2.98 12.21
C ASN A 75 -17.18 -1.82 12.40
N ILE A 76 -18.22 -1.74 11.58
CA ILE A 76 -19.34 -0.81 11.72
C ILE A 76 -20.62 -1.63 11.84
N ASP A 77 -21.34 -1.47 12.94
CA ASP A 77 -22.58 -2.19 13.23
C ASP A 77 -22.43 -3.73 13.14
N GLY A 78 -21.23 -4.23 13.51
CA GLY A 78 -20.89 -5.66 13.50
C GLY A 78 -20.31 -6.18 12.18
N GLU A 79 -20.28 -5.36 11.12
CA GLU A 79 -19.76 -5.76 9.81
C GLU A 79 -18.36 -5.19 9.55
N LEU A 80 -17.50 -5.98 8.91
CA LEU A 80 -16.15 -5.56 8.53
C LEU A 80 -16.19 -4.46 7.46
N ALA A 81 -15.92 -3.23 7.88
CA ALA A 81 -15.96 -2.05 7.01
C ALA A 81 -14.61 -1.73 6.36
N GLY A 82 -13.50 -2.20 6.96
CA GLY A 82 -12.17 -2.00 6.42
C GLY A 82 -11.10 -2.73 7.23
N ASN A 83 -9.96 -2.95 6.59
CA ASN A 83 -8.79 -3.50 7.26
C ASN A 83 -7.48 -3.03 6.63
N VAL A 84 -6.40 -3.14 7.41
CA VAL A 84 -5.03 -2.99 6.95
C VAL A 84 -4.17 -4.11 7.50
N PHE A 85 -3.30 -4.65 6.64
CA PHE A 85 -2.20 -5.50 7.03
C PHE A 85 -0.87 -4.74 6.86
N GLY A 86 0.05 -4.97 7.79
CA GLY A 86 1.41 -4.50 7.70
C GLY A 86 2.40 -5.56 8.13
N THR A 87 3.59 -5.50 7.55
CA THR A 87 4.73 -6.35 7.94
C THR A 87 5.90 -5.48 8.34
N ARG A 88 6.50 -5.80 9.49
CA ARG A 88 7.64 -5.10 10.06
C ARG A 88 8.91 -5.92 9.93
N TRP A 89 10.02 -5.22 9.73
CA TRP A 89 11.35 -5.78 9.77
C TRP A 89 12.39 -4.69 10.07
N ILE A 90 13.62 -5.13 10.35
CA ILE A 90 14.76 -4.23 10.52
C ILE A 90 15.49 -4.10 9.19
N TYR A 91 15.62 -2.87 8.71
CA TYR A 91 16.43 -2.50 7.56
C TYR A 91 17.52 -1.53 8.01
N ASP A 92 18.79 -1.92 7.87
CA ASP A 92 19.94 -1.09 8.26
C ASP A 92 19.83 -0.54 9.71
N GLY A 93 19.47 -1.43 10.64
CA GLY A 93 19.27 -1.10 12.06
C GLY A 93 18.01 -0.28 12.37
N ARG A 94 17.16 0.02 11.37
CA ARG A 94 15.96 0.86 11.53
C ARG A 94 14.68 0.03 11.39
N PRO A 95 13.69 0.21 12.27
CA PRO A 95 12.40 -0.44 12.13
C PRO A 95 11.63 0.15 10.94
N MET A 96 11.18 -0.74 10.05
CA MET A 96 10.41 -0.42 8.86
C MET A 96 9.06 -1.12 8.91
N LEU A 97 8.04 -0.53 8.28
CA LEU A 97 6.76 -1.18 8.03
C LEU A 97 6.39 -1.09 6.55
N TRP A 98 5.96 -2.21 5.98
CA TRP A 98 5.36 -2.27 4.66
C TRP A 98 3.87 -2.54 4.80
N ILE A 99 3.06 -1.72 4.15
CA ILE A 99 1.61 -1.90 4.09
C ILE A 99 1.34 -2.90 2.98
N THR A 100 1.02 -4.14 3.36
CA THR A 100 0.85 -5.26 2.41
C THR A 100 -0.55 -5.31 1.82
N GLN A 101 -1.55 -4.78 2.53
CA GLN A 101 -2.92 -4.66 2.02
C GLN A 101 -3.67 -3.58 2.81
N LEU A 102 -4.40 -2.72 2.10
CA LEU A 102 -5.33 -1.74 2.68
C LEU A 102 -6.64 -1.80 1.91
N VAL A 103 -7.73 -2.19 2.57
CA VAL A 103 -9.06 -2.30 1.95
C VAL A 103 -10.08 -1.57 2.80
N VAL A 104 -10.92 -0.77 2.14
CA VAL A 104 -12.12 -0.17 2.74
C VAL A 104 -13.30 -0.53 1.86
N SER A 105 -14.37 -1.02 2.49
CA SER A 105 -15.63 -1.32 1.83
C SER A 105 -16.12 -0.10 1.05
N SER A 106 -16.54 -0.31 -0.19
CA SER A 106 -17.11 0.73 -1.06
C SER A 106 -18.26 1.50 -0.40
N ALA A 107 -19.07 0.83 0.42
CA ALA A 107 -20.16 1.45 1.20
C ALA A 107 -19.67 2.43 2.28
N HIS A 108 -18.40 2.34 2.69
CA HIS A 108 -17.81 3.14 3.76
C HIS A 108 -16.60 3.98 3.32
N ARG A 109 -16.36 4.10 2.00
CA ARG A 109 -15.31 4.98 1.47
C ARG A 109 -15.63 6.45 1.73
N ASN A 110 -14.60 7.29 1.69
CA ASN A 110 -14.68 8.74 1.98
C ASN A 110 -15.11 9.12 3.40
N GLN A 111 -15.14 8.16 4.34
CA GLN A 111 -15.47 8.40 5.76
C GLN A 111 -14.23 8.45 6.67
N GLY A 112 -13.02 8.53 6.07
CA GLY A 112 -11.76 8.59 6.80
C GLY A 112 -11.28 7.26 7.42
N LEU A 113 -11.93 6.13 7.12
CA LEU A 113 -11.56 4.83 7.69
C LEU A 113 -10.14 4.39 7.35
N ALA A 114 -9.70 4.55 6.10
CA ALA A 114 -8.33 4.25 5.70
C ALA A 114 -7.30 5.03 6.53
N LYS A 115 -7.58 6.30 6.83
CA LYS A 115 -6.72 7.12 7.67
C LYS A 115 -6.66 6.57 9.10
N LYS A 116 -7.82 6.29 9.72
CA LYS A 116 -7.89 5.72 11.09
C LYS A 116 -7.13 4.39 11.18
N LEU A 117 -7.33 3.49 10.23
CA LEU A 117 -6.62 2.21 10.16
C LEU A 117 -5.10 2.39 10.10
N LEU A 118 -4.61 3.31 9.26
CA LEU A 118 -3.19 3.61 9.14
C LEU A 118 -2.62 4.34 10.36
N GLU A 119 -3.42 5.16 11.06
CA GLU A 119 -3.00 5.80 12.32
C GLU A 119 -2.74 4.76 13.41
N GLU A 120 -3.62 3.77 13.55
CA GLU A 120 -3.47 2.65 14.50
C GLU A 120 -2.32 1.70 14.14
N LEU A 121 -1.93 1.69 12.86
CA LEU A 121 -0.81 0.89 12.36
C LEU A 121 0.54 1.43 12.81
N ARG A 122 0.62 2.75 13.08
CA ARG A 122 1.85 3.41 13.48
C ARG A 122 2.32 2.94 14.85
N GLU A 123 3.61 2.64 14.95
CA GLU A 123 4.30 2.51 16.22
C GLU A 123 5.63 3.27 16.17
N LYS A 124 6.75 2.54 16.18
CA LYS A 124 8.12 3.05 16.31
C LYS A 124 8.88 3.13 14.99
N GLU A 125 8.20 2.88 13.87
CA GLU A 125 8.87 2.74 12.58
C GLU A 125 9.46 4.06 12.10
N ARG A 126 10.64 3.96 11.49
CA ARG A 126 11.37 5.09 10.91
C ARG A 126 11.05 5.29 9.44
N GLY A 127 10.40 4.31 8.82
CA GLY A 127 9.86 4.45 7.48
C GLY A 127 8.72 3.49 7.18
N PHE A 128 7.94 3.87 6.18
CA PHE A 128 6.75 3.17 5.73
C PHE A 128 6.82 2.99 4.22
N GLY A 129 6.38 1.85 3.70
CA GLY A 129 6.29 1.58 2.27
C GLY A 129 4.94 1.04 1.85
N ILE A 130 4.53 1.34 0.62
CA ILE A 130 3.34 0.76 -0.01
C ILE A 130 3.54 0.69 -1.53
N LEU A 131 3.00 -0.38 -2.11
CA LEU A 131 2.66 -0.48 -3.53
C LEU A 131 1.13 -0.45 -3.63
N SER A 132 0.60 0.41 -4.49
CA SER A 132 -0.84 0.41 -4.78
C SER A 132 -1.13 0.99 -6.15
N SER A 133 -2.06 0.39 -6.88
CA SER A 133 -2.62 1.00 -8.09
C SER A 133 -3.51 2.21 -7.78
N HIS A 134 -4.04 2.32 -6.56
CA HIS A 134 -5.10 3.28 -6.24
C HIS A 134 -4.57 4.58 -5.60
N PRO A 135 -4.78 5.76 -6.21
CA PRO A 135 -4.26 7.03 -5.69
C PRO A 135 -4.70 7.36 -4.25
N PHE A 136 -5.95 7.06 -3.88
CA PHE A 136 -6.43 7.33 -2.52
C PHE A 136 -5.68 6.54 -1.44
N ALA A 137 -5.18 5.34 -1.73
CA ALA A 137 -4.33 4.59 -0.79
C ALA A 137 -2.98 5.31 -0.59
N ILE A 138 -2.32 5.69 -1.69
CA ILE A 138 -1.06 6.45 -1.67
C ILE A 138 -1.23 7.76 -0.88
N LEU A 139 -2.31 8.52 -1.14
CA LEU A 139 -2.57 9.75 -0.42
C LEU A 139 -2.92 9.54 1.05
N ALA A 140 -3.57 8.43 1.42
CA ALA A 140 -3.83 8.11 2.83
C ALA A 140 -2.51 7.88 3.57
N VAL A 141 -1.58 7.11 2.98
CA VAL A 141 -0.24 6.88 3.52
C VAL A 141 0.54 8.20 3.65
N LEU A 142 0.54 9.04 2.61
CA LEU A 142 1.21 10.35 2.64
C LEU A 142 0.63 11.30 3.70
N ARG A 143 -0.69 11.28 3.92
CA ARG A 143 -1.34 12.09 4.97
C ARG A 143 -0.99 11.63 6.37
N VAL A 144 -0.98 10.31 6.58
CA VAL A 144 -0.69 9.74 7.89
C VAL A 144 0.80 9.89 8.16
N PHE A 145 1.65 9.21 7.41
CA PHE A 145 3.06 9.06 7.73
C PHE A 145 3.97 10.16 7.16
N GLY A 146 3.53 10.82 6.08
CA GLY A 146 4.32 11.79 5.33
C GLY A 146 3.98 13.24 5.67
N ARG A 147 4.37 14.14 4.78
CA ARG A 147 4.12 15.58 4.91
C ARG A 147 2.76 16.01 4.34
N GLY A 148 1.91 15.04 4.02
CA GLY A 148 0.68 15.27 3.27
C GLY A 148 0.91 15.18 1.76
N PRO A 149 -0.19 15.12 0.99
CA PRO A 149 -0.13 15.00 -0.46
C PRO A 149 0.27 16.29 -1.19
N GLU A 150 0.33 17.42 -0.50
CA GLU A 150 0.72 18.72 -1.03
C GLU A 150 2.26 18.91 -1.03
N ASP A 151 2.99 18.17 -0.19
CA ASP A 151 4.47 18.22 -0.07
C ASP A 151 5.04 16.80 -0.14
N VAL A 152 4.86 16.12 -1.28
CA VAL A 152 5.39 14.76 -1.46
C VAL A 152 6.89 14.81 -1.70
N ASN A 153 7.63 14.14 -0.82
CA ASN A 153 9.08 13.96 -0.95
C ASN A 153 9.40 12.52 -1.41
N LEU A 154 9.91 12.38 -2.64
CA LEU A 154 10.31 11.10 -3.22
C LEU A 154 11.77 10.71 -2.95
N GLU A 155 12.54 11.51 -2.20
CA GLU A 155 13.98 11.28 -2.00
C GLU A 155 14.25 9.95 -1.28
N MET A 156 13.46 9.60 -0.26
CA MET A 156 13.58 8.29 0.39
C MET A 156 13.30 7.14 -0.58
N THR A 157 12.28 7.29 -1.43
CA THR A 157 11.98 6.31 -2.48
C THR A 157 13.15 6.16 -3.45
N LYS A 158 13.65 7.29 -3.96
CA LYS A 158 14.76 7.32 -4.91
C LYS A 158 16.02 6.62 -4.37
N MET A 159 16.40 6.95 -3.14
CA MET A 159 17.64 6.45 -2.54
C MET A 159 17.54 4.99 -2.08
N HIS A 160 16.39 4.57 -1.54
CA HIS A 160 16.31 3.31 -0.80
C HIS A 160 15.36 2.27 -1.38
N ALA A 161 14.51 2.60 -2.37
CA ALA A 161 13.50 1.65 -2.87
C ALA A 161 14.10 0.29 -3.25
N LYS A 162 15.21 0.28 -3.98
CA LYS A 162 15.82 -0.98 -4.45
C LYS A 162 16.25 -1.87 -3.28
N SER A 163 17.06 -1.33 -2.37
CA SER A 163 17.60 -2.09 -1.24
C SER A 163 16.54 -2.48 -0.22
N LEU A 164 15.59 -1.57 0.05
CA LEU A 164 14.51 -1.80 0.99
C LEU A 164 13.55 -2.88 0.49
N MET A 165 13.12 -2.81 -0.79
CA MET A 165 12.27 -3.84 -1.39
C MET A 165 12.97 -5.20 -1.39
N MET A 166 14.25 -5.27 -1.81
CA MET A 166 15.01 -6.54 -1.76
C MET A 166 15.12 -7.14 -0.35
N SER A 167 15.14 -6.30 0.69
CA SER A 167 15.18 -6.75 2.09
C SER A 167 13.81 -7.07 2.68
N CYS A 168 12.72 -6.70 1.99
CA CYS A 168 11.37 -6.86 2.50
C CYS A 168 11.03 -8.35 2.62
N PRO A 169 10.45 -8.80 3.74
CA PRO A 169 10.06 -10.20 3.92
C PRO A 169 8.87 -10.62 3.04
N VAL A 170 8.22 -9.68 2.36
CA VAL A 170 7.02 -9.92 1.54
C VAL A 170 7.43 -10.19 0.09
N GLU A 171 7.19 -11.41 -0.40
CA GLU A 171 7.73 -11.90 -1.68
C GLU A 171 7.35 -11.02 -2.88
N TYR A 172 6.09 -10.59 -3.00
CA TYR A 172 5.67 -9.75 -4.13
C TYR A 172 6.39 -8.39 -4.13
N VAL A 173 6.75 -7.88 -2.96
CA VAL A 173 7.51 -6.63 -2.82
C VAL A 173 8.97 -6.87 -3.17
N GLN A 174 9.54 -7.97 -2.68
CA GLN A 174 10.92 -8.33 -2.91
C GLN A 174 11.24 -8.56 -4.39
N THR A 175 10.28 -9.11 -5.14
CA THR A 175 10.44 -9.51 -6.54
C THR A 175 9.96 -8.45 -7.54
N ALA A 176 9.20 -7.45 -7.09
CA ALA A 176 8.73 -6.36 -7.95
C ALA A 176 9.89 -5.54 -8.52
N LYS A 177 9.77 -5.14 -9.79
CA LYS A 177 10.85 -4.44 -10.51
C LYS A 177 10.57 -2.94 -10.51
N LEU A 178 11.51 -2.14 -10.03
CA LEU A 178 11.39 -0.68 -10.07
C LEU A 178 11.27 -0.16 -11.50
N ARG A 179 10.33 0.75 -11.72
CA ARG A 179 10.04 1.39 -13.00
C ARG A 179 9.74 2.87 -12.81
N GLY A 180 10.03 3.65 -13.83
CA GLY A 180 9.83 5.08 -13.89
C GLY A 180 11.13 5.88 -13.87
N SER A 181 11.01 7.15 -14.28
CA SER A 181 12.14 8.07 -14.40
C SER A 181 12.85 8.39 -13.07
N LEU A 182 12.23 8.10 -11.92
CA LEU A 182 12.87 8.29 -10.60
C LEU A 182 14.07 7.35 -10.42
N PHE A 183 14.06 6.18 -11.07
CA PHE A 183 15.06 5.13 -10.88
C PHE A 183 16.02 4.98 -12.07
N SER A 184 15.84 5.75 -13.15
CA SER A 184 16.72 5.71 -14.31
C SER A 184 17.94 6.60 -14.12
N GLN A 185 19.10 6.14 -14.61
CA GLN A 185 20.38 6.85 -14.43
C GLN A 185 20.41 8.22 -15.13
N ASP A 186 19.70 8.35 -16.25
CA ASP A 186 19.67 9.57 -17.06
C ASP A 186 18.38 10.39 -16.86
N GLY A 187 17.51 10.00 -15.92
CA GLY A 187 16.20 10.63 -15.73
C GLY A 187 15.22 10.46 -16.89
N LYS A 188 15.59 9.68 -17.91
CA LYS A 188 14.70 9.30 -19.01
C LYS A 188 13.67 8.29 -18.51
N GLU A 189 12.44 8.50 -18.92
CA GLU A 189 11.34 7.60 -18.64
C GLU A 189 11.59 6.26 -19.34
N ASP A 190 11.50 5.17 -18.57
CA ASP A 190 11.61 3.82 -19.09
C ASP A 190 10.25 3.23 -19.50
N VAL A 191 9.13 3.73 -18.94
CA VAL A 191 7.76 3.23 -19.22
C VAL A 191 6.66 4.31 -19.10
N GLY A 192 6.00 4.63 -20.20
CA GLY A 192 4.60 5.12 -20.27
C GLY A 192 4.18 6.39 -19.50
N GLY A 193 5.11 7.25 -19.10
CA GLY A 193 4.91 8.47 -18.30
C GLY A 193 5.17 8.26 -16.81
N ALA A 194 5.67 7.08 -16.42
CA ALA A 194 5.85 6.72 -15.01
C ALA A 194 7.05 7.45 -14.40
N ILE A 195 6.86 7.95 -13.17
CA ILE A 195 7.95 8.53 -12.37
C ILE A 195 8.37 7.53 -11.28
N SER A 196 7.42 7.03 -10.47
CA SER A 196 7.73 6.11 -9.37
C SER A 196 6.67 5.00 -9.25
N CYS A 197 6.98 3.85 -9.82
CA CYS A 197 6.16 2.64 -9.72
C CYS A 197 7.05 1.38 -9.64
N ALA A 198 6.40 0.24 -9.46
CA ALA A 198 7.03 -1.05 -9.68
C ALA A 198 6.12 -1.94 -10.53
N ASP A 199 6.75 -2.74 -11.38
CA ASP A 199 6.12 -3.86 -12.08
C ASP A 199 5.90 -4.98 -11.06
N THR A 200 4.64 -5.16 -10.66
CA THR A 200 4.20 -6.18 -9.70
C THR A 200 3.49 -7.34 -10.39
N GLU A 201 3.46 -7.34 -11.73
CA GLU A 201 2.72 -8.27 -12.58
C GLU A 201 1.23 -8.39 -12.16
N PHE A 202 0.68 -7.30 -11.62
CA PHE A 202 -0.67 -7.25 -11.09
C PHE A 202 -1.59 -6.51 -12.05
N TRP A 203 -2.20 -7.28 -12.96
CA TRP A 203 -2.93 -6.77 -14.13
C TRP A 203 -4.37 -6.36 -13.82
N VAL A 204 -4.55 -5.52 -12.81
CA VAL A 204 -5.86 -4.94 -12.48
C VAL A 204 -6.25 -3.85 -13.47
N ASP A 205 -7.55 -3.66 -13.58
CA ASP A 205 -8.10 -2.53 -14.33
C ASP A 205 -7.82 -1.22 -13.60
N HIS A 206 -7.45 -0.19 -14.36
CA HIS A 206 -7.09 1.12 -13.84
C HIS A 206 -8.17 2.20 -14.04
N GLU A 207 -9.38 1.87 -14.50
CA GLU A 207 -10.46 2.85 -14.70
C GLU A 207 -10.80 3.59 -13.39
N GLU A 208 -11.18 2.86 -12.34
CA GLU A 208 -11.47 3.43 -11.02
C GLU A 208 -10.26 4.19 -10.42
N PRO A 209 -9.02 3.64 -10.43
CA PRO A 209 -7.83 4.38 -10.06
C PRO A 209 -7.62 5.70 -10.83
N LEU A 210 -7.85 5.72 -12.14
CA LEU A 210 -7.69 6.91 -12.97
C LEU A 210 -8.78 7.96 -12.71
N GLU A 211 -10.01 7.54 -12.41
CA GLU A 211 -11.07 8.44 -11.93
C GLU A 211 -10.71 9.06 -10.58
N ALA A 212 -10.19 8.25 -9.65
CA ALA A 212 -9.68 8.76 -8.39
C ALA A 212 -8.55 9.77 -8.60
N LEU A 213 -7.65 9.52 -9.54
CA LEU A 213 -6.57 10.45 -9.89
C LEU A 213 -7.10 11.78 -10.45
N LYS A 214 -8.17 11.76 -11.26
CA LYS A 214 -8.83 12.99 -11.75
C LYS A 214 -9.34 13.83 -10.58
N ILE A 215 -10.05 13.21 -9.63
CA ILE A 215 -10.56 13.89 -8.42
C ILE A 215 -9.41 14.51 -7.60
N VAL A 216 -8.26 13.84 -7.52
CA VAL A 216 -7.07 14.37 -6.82
C VAL A 216 -6.55 15.63 -7.50
N ARG A 217 -6.43 15.60 -8.84
CA ARG A 217 -5.96 16.75 -9.63
C ARG A 217 -6.92 17.93 -9.57
N GLU A 218 -8.23 17.67 -9.61
CA GLU A 218 -9.27 18.71 -9.47
C GLU A 218 -9.23 19.43 -8.12
N LYS A 219 -8.72 18.77 -7.08
CA LYS A 219 -8.47 19.38 -5.75
C LYS A 219 -7.19 20.22 -5.69
N GLY A 220 -6.50 20.40 -6.82
CA GLY A 220 -5.24 21.15 -6.89
C GLY A 220 -4.01 20.39 -6.38
N ILE A 221 -4.13 19.08 -6.13
CA ILE A 221 -3.00 18.26 -5.69
C ILE A 221 -2.18 17.85 -6.92
N VAL A 222 -0.91 18.23 -6.94
CA VAL A 222 0.04 17.80 -7.97
C VAL A 222 0.36 16.32 -7.75
N TRP A 223 0.24 15.50 -8.80
CA TRP A 223 0.54 14.07 -8.72
C TRP A 223 1.98 13.78 -9.16
N PRO A 224 2.89 13.42 -8.25
CA PRO A 224 4.33 13.33 -8.56
C PRO A 224 4.76 11.94 -9.07
N PHE A 225 3.86 10.95 -9.11
CA PHE A 225 4.21 9.56 -9.44
C PHE A 225 4.15 9.26 -10.94
N GLY A 226 3.69 10.21 -11.75
CA GLY A 226 3.50 10.02 -13.20
C GLY A 226 2.27 9.17 -13.52
N ASN A 227 2.28 8.57 -14.71
CA ASN A 227 1.27 7.62 -15.17
C ASN A 227 1.49 6.23 -14.55
N LEU A 228 0.45 5.40 -14.56
CA LEU A 228 0.52 4.00 -14.13
C LEU A 228 0.36 3.07 -15.34
N PRO A 229 1.43 2.39 -15.78
CA PRO A 229 1.32 1.35 -16.80
C PRO A 229 0.53 0.13 -16.28
N ASP A 230 -0.10 -0.63 -17.18
CA ASP A 230 -0.77 -1.88 -16.82
C ASP A 230 0.19 -2.87 -16.14
N GLY A 231 -0.29 -3.62 -15.14
CA GLY A 231 0.53 -4.57 -14.39
C GLY A 231 1.43 -3.95 -13.32
N HIS A 232 1.41 -2.61 -13.18
CA HIS A 232 2.26 -1.88 -12.25
C HIS A 232 1.45 -1.27 -11.11
N GLU A 233 2.15 -0.95 -10.03
CA GLU A 233 1.59 -0.22 -8.89
C GLU A 233 2.46 0.98 -8.54
N PHE A 234 1.85 2.09 -8.11
CA PHE A 234 2.61 3.26 -7.66
C PHE A 234 3.40 2.89 -6.41
N LEU A 235 4.63 3.40 -6.33
CA LEU A 235 5.55 3.13 -5.23
C LEU A 235 5.84 4.41 -4.45
N ILE A 236 5.70 4.34 -3.13
CA ILE A 236 6.18 5.37 -2.22
C ILE A 236 6.85 4.75 -0.99
N LEU A 237 8.01 5.28 -0.63
CA LEU A 237 8.60 5.15 0.69
C LEU A 237 8.51 6.48 1.42
N VAL A 238 8.02 6.44 2.66
CA VAL A 238 7.81 7.61 3.49
C VAL A 238 8.68 7.51 4.73
N LYS A 239 9.49 8.54 4.96
CA LYS A 239 10.24 8.68 6.21
C LYS A 239 9.28 9.13 7.31
N ALA A 240 9.29 8.42 8.43
CA ALA A 240 8.49 8.82 9.59
C ALA A 240 8.88 10.23 10.04
N LYS A 241 7.89 11.03 10.47
CA LYS A 241 8.18 12.27 11.18
C LYS A 241 8.90 11.92 12.48
N VAL A 242 10.09 12.47 12.67
CA VAL A 242 10.73 12.43 13.99
C VAL A 242 9.86 13.29 14.91
N GLU A 243 9.25 12.68 15.92
CA GLU A 243 8.66 13.47 17.01
C GLU A 243 9.79 14.28 17.63
N GLN A 244 9.70 15.61 17.56
CA GLN A 244 10.66 16.49 18.23
C GLN A 244 10.44 16.40 19.74
N GLY A 245 10.96 15.34 20.36
CA GLY A 245 11.23 15.27 21.79
C GLY A 245 12.56 15.97 22.08
N ARG A 246 12.56 16.80 23.13
CA ARG A 246 13.68 17.62 23.61
C ARG A 246 15.05 16.93 23.51
N GLY A 247 15.92 17.55 22.72
CA GLY A 247 17.36 17.58 22.88
C GLY A 247 18.07 16.24 23.00
N GLU A 248 18.60 15.74 21.90
CA GLU A 248 19.94 15.13 21.87
C GLU A 248 20.47 15.09 20.43
N HIS A 249 21.80 15.05 20.34
CA HIS A 249 22.67 15.52 19.28
C HIS A 249 22.28 15.14 17.83
N GLN A 250 22.47 16.12 16.94
CA GLN A 250 22.52 15.93 15.50
C GLN A 250 23.64 14.94 15.14
N THR A 251 23.27 13.79 14.59
CA THR A 251 24.00 13.21 13.48
C THR A 251 23.07 13.26 12.27
N SER A 252 23.44 14.11 11.32
CA SER A 252 22.92 14.04 9.97
C SER A 252 23.30 12.67 9.41
N ASP A 253 22.31 11.84 9.14
CA ASP A 253 22.17 11.08 7.90
C ASP A 253 20.79 10.42 7.86
N PHE A 254 20.18 10.54 6.67
CA PHE A 254 18.75 10.44 6.32
C PHE A 254 17.92 11.69 6.64
#